data_AF-A0AAU4LRE6-F1
#
_entry.id   AF-A0AAU4LRE6-F1
#
_cell.length_a   1.000
_cell.length_b   1.000
_cell.length_c   1.000
_cell.angle_alpha   90.00
_cell.angle_beta   90.00
_cell.angle_gamma   90.00
#
_symmetry.space_group_name_H-M   'P 1'
#
loop_
_entity.id
_entity.type
_entity.pdbx_description
1 polymer ?
#
loop_
_entity_poly.entity_id
_entity_poly.type
_entity_poly.pdbx_seq_one_letter_code
_entity_poly.pdbx_strand_id
1 'polypeptide(L)'
;MTVVGPFGLSVRDQALEADVQTGLAAVEAGLLDATKSDVPFITEAAQHLVRAGGKRFRPMLAMLASQFGDADAPGVVPSAVVVELTHLATLYHDDVMDEANVRRGVDSANTRWGNSVAVLTGDFLFARASHILADLGPEAVRIQAEAFERLVTGQILETAGPRDGRDPVEHYLEVMRGKTGSLIAVACRFGAMMAGADESAVDILTQYGERLGVAFQLADDVLDIASDTHESGKTPGTDLREGIPTLPVLHLRAQAAADGKPDDLELLELLDGDLGDDDRLAEALCRLRAHPALEQARRDTIRYAEEARATLAPLPACYAKSALEELCDLVVHRAG
;
A
#
# COMPACT_ATOMS: atom_id res chain seq x y z
N MET A 1 -29.37 -6.51 -3.38
CA MET A 1 -28.75 -6.51 -2.04
C MET A 1 -27.27 -6.32 -2.28
N THR A 2 -26.74 -5.15 -1.90
CA THR A 2 -25.33 -4.80 -2.04
C THR A 2 -24.57 -5.50 -0.92
N VAL A 3 -23.80 -6.53 -1.23
CA VAL A 3 -22.87 -7.12 -0.26
C VAL A 3 -21.60 -6.29 -0.34
N VAL A 4 -21.15 -5.79 0.82
CA VAL A 4 -19.98 -4.93 0.92
C VAL A 4 -18.74 -5.83 0.90
N GLY A 5 -17.94 -5.78 -0.16
CA GLY A 5 -16.66 -6.50 -0.25
C GLY A 5 -15.62 -5.97 0.76
N PRO A 6 -14.43 -6.62 0.87
CA PRO A 6 -13.40 -6.33 1.88
C PRO A 6 -12.84 -4.89 1.89
N PHE A 7 -13.26 -4.03 0.96
CA PHE A 7 -12.92 -2.61 0.89
C PHE A 7 -14.08 -1.64 1.01
N GLY A 8 -15.32 -2.08 1.28
CA GLY A 8 -16.45 -1.17 1.13
C GLY A 8 -16.99 -1.10 -0.31
N LEU A 9 -16.34 -1.77 -1.26
CA LEU A 9 -16.72 -1.75 -2.66
C LEU A 9 -18.12 -2.32 -2.85
N SER A 10 -19.01 -1.48 -3.34
CA SER A 10 -20.32 -1.85 -3.82
C SER A 10 -20.16 -2.25 -5.30
N VAL A 11 -19.68 -3.47 -5.55
CA VAL A 11 -19.66 -3.97 -6.93
C VAL A 11 -21.10 -4.02 -7.42
N ARG A 12 -21.44 -3.14 -8.37
CA ARG A 12 -22.82 -3.00 -8.86
C ARG A 12 -23.29 -4.19 -9.69
N ASP A 13 -22.35 -5.03 -10.11
CA ASP A 13 -22.57 -6.19 -10.95
C ASP A 13 -22.20 -7.49 -10.22
N GLN A 14 -23.16 -8.42 -10.18
CA GLN A 14 -23.01 -9.68 -9.45
C GLN A 14 -22.03 -10.66 -10.12
N ALA A 15 -21.87 -10.58 -11.45
CA ALA A 15 -20.95 -11.45 -12.17
C ALA A 15 -19.50 -11.04 -11.87
N LEU A 16 -19.19 -9.75 -11.99
CA LEU A 16 -17.89 -9.21 -11.60
C LEU A 16 -17.55 -9.50 -10.13
N GLU A 17 -18.53 -9.35 -9.23
CA GLU A 17 -18.33 -9.68 -7.82
C GLU A 17 -17.95 -11.16 -7.63
N ALA A 18 -18.69 -12.07 -8.27
CA ALA A 18 -18.44 -13.50 -8.20
C ALA A 18 -17.08 -13.89 -8.80
N ASP A 19 -16.70 -13.28 -9.93
CA ASP A 19 -15.43 -13.52 -10.61
C ASP A 19 -14.25 -13.08 -9.73
N VAL A 20 -14.32 -11.86 -9.17
CA VAL A 20 -13.28 -11.36 -8.25
C VAL A 20 -13.21 -12.22 -6.99
N GLN A 21 -14.34 -12.63 -6.40
CA GLN A 21 -14.36 -13.51 -5.23
C GLN A 21 -13.75 -14.88 -5.53
N THR A 22 -14.05 -15.45 -6.69
CA THR A 22 -13.50 -16.74 -7.14
C THR A 22 -11.99 -16.63 -7.34
N GLY A 23 -11.54 -15.57 -8.01
CA GLY A 23 -10.11 -15.28 -8.20
C GLY A 23 -9.38 -15.08 -6.86
N LEU A 24 -9.95 -14.32 -5.92
CA LEU A 24 -9.37 -14.13 -4.59
C LEU A 24 -9.29 -15.44 -3.79
N ALA A 25 -10.31 -16.29 -3.86
CA ALA A 25 -10.27 -17.61 -3.22
C ALA A 25 -9.17 -18.50 -3.83
N ALA A 26 -8.98 -18.45 -5.15
CA ALA A 26 -7.89 -19.14 -5.82
C ALA A 26 -6.52 -18.59 -5.42
N VAL A 27 -6.39 -17.27 -5.22
CA VAL A 27 -5.17 -16.64 -4.70
C VAL A 27 -4.87 -17.11 -3.27
N GLU A 28 -5.86 -17.19 -2.37
CA GLU A 28 -5.66 -17.72 -1.01
C GLU A 28 -5.14 -19.17 -1.04
N ALA A 29 -5.73 -20.01 -1.89
CA ALA A 29 -5.27 -21.38 -2.08
C ALA A 29 -3.82 -21.41 -2.62
N GLY A 30 -3.50 -20.57 -3.60
CA GLY A 30 -2.17 -20.43 -4.17
C GLY A 30 -1.11 -19.96 -3.17
N LEU A 31 -1.45 -19.02 -2.28
CA LEU A 31 -0.57 -18.56 -1.20
C LEU A 31 -0.27 -19.68 -0.21
N LEU A 32 -1.30 -20.41 0.22
CA LEU A 32 -1.12 -21.55 1.14
C LEU A 32 -0.31 -22.67 0.51
N ASP A 33 -0.44 -22.90 -0.80
CA ASP A 33 0.34 -23.91 -1.51
C ASP A 33 1.80 -23.50 -1.66
N ALA A 34 2.05 -22.27 -2.13
CA ALA A 34 3.40 -21.73 -2.36
C ALA A 34 4.24 -21.65 -1.08
N THR A 35 3.60 -21.52 0.09
CA THR A 35 4.28 -21.41 1.39
C THR A 35 4.61 -22.74 2.06
N LYS A 36 4.24 -23.88 1.47
CA LYS A 36 4.59 -25.21 2.00
C LYS A 36 6.08 -25.49 1.88
N SER A 37 6.60 -26.29 2.80
CA SER A 37 7.97 -26.79 2.83
C SER A 37 8.01 -28.17 3.47
N ASP A 38 8.96 -29.01 3.04
CA ASP A 38 9.25 -30.30 3.68
C ASP A 38 9.71 -30.15 5.14
N VAL A 39 10.14 -28.94 5.51
CA VAL A 39 10.45 -28.56 6.89
C VAL A 39 9.20 -27.91 7.51
N PRO A 40 8.53 -28.57 8.51
CA PRO A 40 7.28 -28.05 9.08
C PRO A 40 7.40 -26.64 9.65
N PHE A 41 8.54 -26.32 10.28
CA PHE A 41 8.81 -25.01 10.84
C PHE A 41 8.80 -23.89 9.79
N ILE A 42 9.35 -24.14 8.59
CA ILE A 42 9.34 -23.14 7.50
C ILE A 42 7.90 -22.89 7.05
N THR A 43 7.07 -23.94 6.95
CA THR A 43 5.65 -23.79 6.62
C THR A 43 4.91 -22.98 7.69
N GLU A 44 5.15 -23.27 8.97
CA GLU A 44 4.54 -22.52 10.08
C GLU A 44 4.91 -21.04 10.03
N ALA A 45 6.21 -20.75 9.91
CA ALA A 45 6.71 -19.38 9.87
C ALA A 45 6.14 -18.63 8.65
N ALA A 46 6.23 -19.20 7.44
CA ALA A 46 5.73 -18.56 6.22
C ALA A 46 4.22 -18.31 6.25
N GLN A 47 3.43 -19.23 6.78
CA GLN A 47 1.97 -19.13 6.82
C GLN A 47 1.42 -18.25 7.94
N HIS A 48 2.26 -17.76 8.86
CA HIS A 48 1.83 -16.91 9.98
C HIS A 48 1.09 -15.66 9.51
N LEU A 49 1.74 -14.82 8.70
CA LEU A 49 1.11 -13.60 8.15
C LEU A 49 0.11 -13.87 7.02
N VAL A 50 0.21 -15.02 6.35
CA VAL A 50 -0.79 -15.46 5.36
C VAL A 50 -2.13 -15.70 6.05
N ARG A 51 -2.13 -16.52 7.12
CA ARG A 51 -3.31 -16.93 7.89
C ARG A 51 -3.86 -15.83 8.79
N ALA A 52 -3.02 -14.87 9.20
CA ALA A 52 -3.48 -13.63 9.82
C ALA A 52 -4.43 -12.82 8.91
N GLY A 53 -4.57 -13.21 7.64
CA GLY A 53 -5.50 -12.60 6.70
C GLY A 53 -4.95 -11.30 6.17
N GLY A 54 -5.82 -10.36 5.86
CA GLY A 54 -5.49 -9.10 5.22
C GLY A 54 -6.58 -8.70 4.25
N LYS A 55 -6.61 -7.43 3.85
CA LYS A 55 -7.66 -6.94 2.96
C LYS A 55 -7.53 -7.47 1.52
N ARG A 56 -6.38 -8.06 1.15
CA ARG A 56 -6.04 -8.55 -0.21
C ARG A 56 -6.25 -7.51 -1.31
N PHE A 57 -5.82 -6.28 -1.04
CA PHE A 57 -5.96 -5.15 -1.97
C PHE A 57 -5.29 -5.42 -3.33
N ARG A 58 -4.04 -5.87 -3.29
CA ARG A 58 -3.21 -6.06 -4.49
C ARG A 58 -3.75 -7.21 -5.34
N PRO A 59 -4.06 -8.40 -4.78
CA PRO A 59 -4.77 -9.43 -5.53
C PRO A 59 -6.09 -8.96 -6.15
N MET A 60 -6.90 -8.20 -5.41
CA MET A 60 -8.17 -7.68 -5.92
C MET A 60 -7.95 -6.75 -7.13
N LEU A 61 -6.95 -5.88 -7.09
CA LEU A 61 -6.60 -5.03 -8.23
C LEU A 61 -6.15 -5.84 -9.45
N ALA A 62 -5.38 -6.92 -9.25
CA ALA A 62 -5.04 -7.84 -10.33
C ALA A 62 -6.28 -8.50 -10.94
N MET A 63 -7.25 -8.92 -10.11
CA MET A 63 -8.51 -9.50 -10.59
C MET A 63 -9.41 -8.49 -11.31
N LEU A 64 -9.41 -7.22 -10.89
CA LEU A 64 -10.14 -6.15 -11.60
C LEU A 64 -9.46 -5.79 -12.93
N ALA A 65 -8.13 -5.75 -12.95
CA ALA A 65 -7.37 -5.45 -14.15
C ALA A 65 -7.45 -6.57 -15.21
N SER A 66 -7.62 -7.83 -14.81
CA SER A 66 -7.78 -8.94 -15.76
C SER A 66 -9.09 -8.89 -16.54
N GLN A 67 -10.09 -8.13 -16.07
CA GLN A 67 -11.39 -7.96 -16.74
C GLN A 67 -11.32 -7.16 -18.06
N PHE A 68 -10.15 -6.60 -18.37
CA PHE A 68 -9.89 -5.94 -19.65
C PHE A 68 -9.33 -6.91 -20.72
N GLY A 69 -9.20 -8.20 -20.38
CA GLY A 69 -8.85 -9.30 -21.27
C GLY A 69 -9.63 -10.58 -20.93
N ASP A 70 -8.98 -11.73 -21.06
CA ASP A 70 -9.47 -13.02 -20.58
C ASP A 70 -9.15 -13.20 -19.08
N ALA A 71 -10.14 -12.93 -18.22
CA ALA A 71 -9.99 -13.04 -16.77
C ALA A 71 -9.70 -14.47 -16.28
N ASP A 72 -10.03 -15.49 -17.08
CA ASP A 72 -9.80 -16.91 -16.78
C ASP A 72 -8.43 -17.40 -17.28
N ALA A 73 -7.63 -16.53 -17.89
CA ALA A 73 -6.32 -16.89 -18.39
C ALA A 73 -5.43 -17.44 -17.26
N PRO A 74 -4.70 -18.55 -17.50
CA PRO A 74 -4.04 -19.32 -16.45
C PRO A 74 -2.93 -18.54 -15.71
N GLY A 75 -2.43 -17.44 -16.26
CA GLY A 75 -1.42 -16.58 -15.62
C GLY A 75 -1.99 -15.56 -14.62
N VAL A 76 -3.30 -15.28 -14.64
CA VAL A 76 -3.93 -14.21 -13.85
C VAL A 76 -3.79 -14.50 -12.34
N VAL A 77 -4.27 -15.65 -11.87
CA VAL A 77 -4.18 -16.03 -10.45
C VAL A 77 -2.72 -16.18 -9.98
N PRO A 78 -1.82 -16.91 -10.67
CA PRO A 78 -0.43 -17.00 -10.25
C PRO A 78 0.28 -15.65 -10.15
N SER A 79 -0.02 -14.71 -11.03
CA SER A 79 0.56 -13.36 -10.97
C SER A 79 0.08 -12.57 -9.75
N ALA A 80 -1.18 -12.72 -9.34
CA ALA A 80 -1.70 -12.12 -8.12
C ALA A 80 -1.08 -12.77 -6.85
N VAL A 81 -0.84 -14.08 -6.88
CA VAL A 81 -0.11 -14.80 -5.82
C VAL A 81 1.32 -14.25 -5.68
N VAL A 82 2.04 -14.05 -6.79
CA VAL A 82 3.39 -13.46 -6.79
C VAL A 82 3.40 -12.10 -6.10
N VAL A 83 2.45 -11.23 -6.44
CA VAL A 83 2.37 -9.87 -5.89
C VAL A 83 2.11 -9.91 -4.38
N GLU A 84 1.20 -10.77 -3.91
CA GLU A 84 0.91 -10.87 -2.47
C GLU A 84 2.02 -11.61 -1.71
N LEU A 85 2.71 -12.60 -2.29
CA LEU A 85 3.92 -13.20 -1.70
C LEU A 85 5.02 -12.16 -1.52
N THR A 86 5.24 -11.33 -2.54
CA THR A 86 6.19 -10.21 -2.49
C THR A 86 5.79 -9.25 -1.37
N HIS A 87 4.52 -8.85 -1.29
CA HIS A 87 4.05 -7.97 -0.22
C HIS A 87 4.20 -8.60 1.18
N LEU A 88 3.90 -9.88 1.33
CA LEU A 88 4.11 -10.59 2.59
C LEU A 88 5.58 -10.60 2.96
N ALA A 89 6.46 -10.88 2.01
CA ALA A 89 7.91 -10.90 2.23
C ALA A 89 8.41 -9.54 2.73
N THR A 90 7.94 -8.42 2.14
CA THR A 90 8.30 -7.08 2.63
C THR A 90 7.78 -6.86 4.04
N LEU A 91 6.58 -7.31 4.40
CA LEU A 91 6.08 -7.19 5.78
C LEU A 91 6.94 -7.94 6.81
N TYR A 92 7.49 -9.10 6.46
CA TYR A 92 8.43 -9.81 7.36
C TYR A 92 9.73 -9.03 7.55
N HIS A 93 10.20 -8.33 6.52
CA HIS A 93 11.39 -7.48 6.60
C HIS A 93 11.09 -6.18 7.35
N ASP A 94 9.96 -5.54 7.08
CA ASP A 94 9.46 -4.33 7.77
C ASP A 94 9.29 -4.57 9.26
N ASP A 95 8.71 -5.71 9.67
CA ASP A 95 8.58 -6.10 11.08
C ASP A 95 9.93 -6.06 11.84
N VAL A 96 11.04 -6.35 11.16
CA VAL A 96 12.39 -6.28 11.74
C VAL A 96 12.93 -4.86 11.75
N MET A 97 12.70 -4.08 10.68
CA MET A 97 13.18 -2.71 10.57
C MET A 97 12.44 -1.75 11.52
N ASP A 98 11.13 -1.96 11.69
CA ASP A 98 10.24 -1.12 12.50
C ASP A 98 10.20 -1.56 13.98
N GLU A 99 10.91 -2.64 14.36
CA GLU A 99 10.81 -3.29 15.68
C GLU A 99 9.36 -3.57 16.13
N ALA A 100 8.48 -3.86 15.16
CA ALA A 100 7.05 -4.02 15.41
C ALA A 100 6.77 -5.19 16.36
N ASN A 101 5.84 -5.02 17.31
CA ASN A 101 5.41 -6.09 18.23
C ASN A 101 4.22 -6.90 17.72
N VAL A 102 3.35 -6.29 16.90
CA VAL A 102 2.09 -6.87 16.43
C VAL A 102 1.89 -6.50 14.95
N ARG A 103 1.44 -7.45 14.14
CA ARG A 103 1.07 -7.26 12.73
C ARG A 103 -0.23 -7.99 12.42
N ARG A 104 -1.20 -7.31 11.79
CA ARG A 104 -2.53 -7.87 11.45
C ARG A 104 -3.25 -8.52 12.65
N GLY A 105 -3.07 -7.96 13.85
CA GLY A 105 -3.71 -8.44 15.08
C GLY A 105 -3.09 -9.72 15.68
N VAL A 106 -1.96 -10.19 15.15
CA VAL A 106 -1.15 -11.28 15.72
C VAL A 106 0.26 -10.77 16.03
N ASP A 107 1.01 -11.47 16.89
CA ASP A 107 2.42 -11.14 17.14
C ASP A 107 3.18 -11.02 15.81
N SER A 108 4.02 -10.01 15.68
CA SER A 108 4.92 -9.87 14.52
C SER A 108 5.90 -11.05 14.44
N ALA A 109 6.46 -11.28 13.27
CA ALA A 109 7.34 -12.42 13.05
C ALA A 109 8.64 -12.33 13.88
N ASN A 110 9.20 -11.12 14.01
CA ASN A 110 10.39 -10.84 14.82
C ASN A 110 10.11 -11.02 16.32
N THR A 111 8.94 -10.62 16.83
CA THR A 111 8.59 -10.87 18.23
C THR A 111 8.42 -12.35 18.53
N ARG A 112 7.85 -13.11 17.60
CA ARG A 112 7.58 -14.54 17.80
C ARG A 112 8.83 -15.43 17.65
N TRP A 113 9.68 -15.14 16.66
CA TRP A 113 10.80 -16.03 16.29
C TRP A 113 12.17 -15.35 16.21
N GLY A 114 12.25 -14.04 16.47
CA GLY A 114 13.47 -13.25 16.35
C GLY A 114 13.78 -12.80 14.92
N ASN A 115 14.61 -11.76 14.82
CA ASN A 115 14.91 -11.08 13.56
C ASN A 115 15.45 -12.02 12.48
N SER A 116 16.32 -12.98 12.84
CA SER A 116 16.90 -13.91 11.87
C SER A 116 15.85 -14.78 11.18
N VAL A 117 14.85 -15.27 11.92
CA VAL A 117 13.78 -16.09 11.33
C VAL A 117 12.87 -15.23 10.47
N ALA A 118 12.54 -14.01 10.91
CA ALA A 118 11.71 -13.09 10.13
C ALA A 118 12.36 -12.76 8.77
N VAL A 119 13.64 -12.36 8.76
CA VAL A 119 14.38 -12.06 7.51
C VAL A 119 14.41 -13.28 6.58
N LEU A 120 14.81 -14.45 7.09
CA LEU A 120 14.91 -15.67 6.28
C LEU A 120 13.54 -16.17 5.79
N THR A 121 12.46 -15.89 6.52
CA THR A 121 11.10 -16.20 6.08
C THR A 121 10.70 -15.28 4.93
N GLY A 122 11.01 -13.98 5.00
CA GLY A 122 10.85 -13.06 3.87
C GLY A 122 11.63 -13.52 2.64
N ASP A 123 12.89 -13.91 2.81
CA ASP A 123 13.73 -14.42 1.70
C ASP A 123 13.15 -15.70 1.08
N PHE A 124 12.60 -16.59 1.91
CA PHE A 124 11.91 -17.80 1.44
C PHE A 124 10.67 -17.46 0.61
N LEU A 125 9.85 -16.49 1.05
CA LEU A 125 8.68 -16.04 0.31
C LEU A 125 9.06 -15.40 -1.04
N PHE A 126 10.15 -14.61 -1.08
CA PHE A 126 10.70 -14.09 -2.33
C PHE A 126 11.12 -15.21 -3.27
N ALA A 127 11.83 -16.23 -2.78
CA ALA A 127 12.22 -17.37 -3.60
C ALA A 127 11.00 -18.12 -4.16
N ARG A 128 9.93 -18.26 -3.37
CA ARG A 128 8.66 -18.87 -3.83
C ARG A 128 7.98 -18.02 -4.90
N ALA A 129 7.95 -16.70 -4.75
CA ALA A 129 7.44 -15.79 -5.78
C ALA A 129 8.27 -15.90 -7.08
N SER A 130 9.61 -15.99 -6.97
CA SER A 130 10.51 -16.15 -8.13
C SER A 130 10.26 -17.45 -8.91
N HIS A 131 9.93 -18.56 -8.23
CA HIS A 131 9.57 -19.80 -8.92
C HIS A 131 8.32 -19.62 -9.78
N ILE A 132 7.27 -19.01 -9.24
CA ILE A 132 6.02 -18.76 -9.99
C ILE A 132 6.28 -17.78 -11.14
N LEU A 133 7.06 -16.73 -10.91
CA LEU A 133 7.45 -15.77 -11.96
C LEU A 133 8.20 -16.41 -13.12
N ALA A 134 9.05 -17.38 -12.86
CA ALA A 134 9.79 -18.08 -13.90
C ALA A 134 8.84 -18.80 -14.88
N ASP A 135 7.73 -19.36 -14.36
CA ASP A 135 6.69 -20.02 -15.16
C ASP A 135 5.82 -19.01 -15.93
N LEU A 136 5.66 -17.79 -15.40
CA LEU A 136 4.97 -16.67 -16.06
C LEU A 136 5.78 -16.02 -17.19
N GLY A 137 7.09 -16.26 -17.23
CA GLY A 137 7.97 -15.86 -18.33
C GLY A 137 8.90 -14.68 -18.02
N PRO A 138 9.90 -14.44 -18.89
CA PRO A 138 11.01 -13.51 -18.63
C PRO A 138 10.61 -12.04 -18.53
N GLU A 139 9.49 -11.64 -19.15
CA GLU A 139 8.95 -10.29 -19.01
C GLU A 139 8.39 -10.06 -17.60
N ALA A 140 7.61 -11.02 -17.07
CA ALA A 140 7.09 -10.94 -15.70
C ALA A 140 8.22 -10.86 -14.67
N VAL A 141 9.28 -11.67 -14.84
CA VAL A 141 10.49 -11.62 -14.00
C VAL A 141 11.12 -10.22 -13.99
N ARG A 142 11.24 -9.58 -15.17
CA ARG A 142 11.83 -8.24 -15.28
C ARG A 142 10.99 -7.17 -14.62
N ILE A 143 9.67 -7.20 -14.86
CA ILE A 143 8.72 -6.28 -14.23
C ILE A 143 8.79 -6.40 -12.69
N GLN A 144 8.83 -7.63 -12.17
CA GLN A 144 8.96 -7.82 -10.73
C GLN A 144 10.29 -7.30 -10.20
N ALA A 145 11.40 -7.59 -10.89
CA ALA A 145 12.73 -7.16 -10.45
C ALA A 145 12.82 -5.62 -10.38
N GLU A 146 12.33 -4.93 -11.41
CA GLU A 146 12.26 -3.46 -11.45
C GLU A 146 11.39 -2.91 -10.32
N ALA A 147 10.23 -3.51 -10.06
CA ALA A 147 9.35 -3.07 -8.97
C ALA A 147 9.96 -3.31 -7.59
N PHE A 148 10.67 -4.43 -7.41
CA PHE A 148 11.35 -4.72 -6.16
C PHE A 148 12.53 -3.76 -5.91
N GLU A 149 13.32 -3.45 -6.96
CA GLU A 149 14.36 -2.42 -6.88
C GLU A 149 13.76 -1.07 -6.48
N ARG A 150 12.64 -0.67 -7.09
CA ARG A 150 11.93 0.58 -6.75
C ARG A 150 11.40 0.59 -5.33
N LEU A 151 10.85 -0.53 -4.86
CA LEU A 151 10.33 -0.69 -3.50
C LEU A 151 11.45 -0.51 -2.46
N VAL A 152 12.53 -1.27 -2.60
CA VAL A 152 13.68 -1.21 -1.69
C VAL A 152 14.35 0.17 -1.75
N THR A 153 14.48 0.76 -2.94
CA THR A 153 14.99 2.13 -3.08
C THR A 153 14.10 3.14 -2.36
N GLY A 154 12.78 3.01 -2.48
CA GLY A 154 11.82 3.85 -1.76
C GLY A 154 12.01 3.77 -0.24
N GLN A 155 12.15 2.56 0.29
CA GLN A 155 12.39 2.34 1.72
C GLN A 155 13.74 2.92 2.20
N ILE A 156 14.79 2.78 1.41
CA ILE A 156 16.09 3.41 1.70
C ILE A 156 15.96 4.94 1.70
N LEU A 157 15.24 5.52 0.74
CA LEU A 157 15.04 6.96 0.64
C LEU A 157 14.22 7.53 1.81
N GLU A 158 13.27 6.76 2.34
CA GLU A 158 12.52 7.11 3.55
C GLU A 158 13.48 7.30 4.74
N THR A 159 14.38 6.33 4.94
CA THR A 159 15.37 6.36 6.03
C THR A 159 16.47 7.42 5.81
N ALA A 160 16.93 7.58 4.57
CA ALA A 160 18.02 8.50 4.23
C ALA A 160 17.60 9.97 4.25
N GLY A 161 16.30 10.24 4.08
CA GLY A 161 15.76 11.60 3.96
C GLY A 161 16.11 12.29 2.63
N PRO A 162 15.62 13.53 2.44
CA PRO A 162 15.87 14.31 1.22
C PRO A 162 17.34 14.69 1.08
N ARG A 163 17.84 14.68 -0.16
CA ARG A 163 19.16 15.23 -0.50
C ARG A 163 19.16 16.76 -0.40
N ASP A 164 20.32 17.36 -0.16
CA ASP A 164 20.50 18.81 -0.08
C ASP A 164 19.83 19.54 -1.26
N GLY A 165 18.99 20.54 -0.93
CA GLY A 165 18.30 21.37 -1.91
C GLY A 165 17.12 20.71 -2.62
N ARG A 166 16.79 19.45 -2.31
CA ARG A 166 15.57 18.82 -2.81
C ARG A 166 14.38 19.20 -1.92
N ASP A 167 13.23 19.46 -2.54
CA ASP A 167 11.99 19.71 -1.82
C ASP A 167 11.60 18.46 -1.00
N PRO A 168 11.43 18.59 0.33
CA PRO A 168 10.97 17.48 1.18
C PRO A 168 9.63 16.88 0.73
N VAL A 169 8.71 17.68 0.17
CA VAL A 169 7.42 17.18 -0.34
C VAL A 169 7.63 16.30 -1.58
N GLU A 170 8.44 16.75 -2.54
CA GLU A 170 8.79 15.94 -3.71
C GLU A 170 9.51 14.64 -3.33
N HIS A 171 10.43 14.70 -2.37
CA HIS A 171 11.12 13.51 -1.84
C HIS A 171 10.13 12.53 -1.22
N TYR A 172 9.26 13.00 -0.33
CA TYR A 172 8.24 12.16 0.29
C TYR A 172 7.33 11.50 -0.76
N LEU A 173 6.88 12.24 -1.78
CA LEU A 173 6.05 11.67 -2.86
C LEU A 173 6.81 10.63 -3.71
N GLU A 174 8.13 10.78 -3.88
CA GLU A 174 8.98 9.76 -4.50
C GLU A 174 9.07 8.50 -3.65
N VAL A 175 9.24 8.63 -2.33
CA VAL A 175 9.21 7.51 -1.39
C VAL A 175 7.90 6.74 -1.50
N MET A 176 6.75 7.44 -1.45
CA MET A 176 5.42 6.81 -1.57
C MET A 176 5.25 6.07 -2.90
N ARG A 177 5.73 6.65 -4.00
CA ARG A 177 5.69 6.02 -5.34
C ARG A 177 6.54 4.75 -5.40
N GLY A 178 7.71 4.77 -4.78
CA GLY A 178 8.61 3.61 -4.69
C GLY A 178 8.08 2.53 -3.75
N LYS A 179 7.96 2.85 -2.45
CA LYS A 179 7.61 1.92 -1.37
C LYS A 179 6.22 1.30 -1.53
N THR A 180 5.22 2.12 -1.89
CA THR A 180 3.82 1.68 -1.94
C THR A 180 3.28 1.56 -3.36
N GLY A 181 3.46 2.61 -4.17
CA GLY A 181 2.88 2.71 -5.50
C GLY A 181 3.38 1.64 -6.48
N SER A 182 4.67 1.28 -6.41
CA SER A 182 5.31 0.35 -7.36
C SER A 182 4.65 -1.03 -7.40
N LEU A 183 4.40 -1.65 -6.24
CA LEU A 183 3.83 -2.99 -6.17
C LEU A 183 2.33 -3.00 -6.50
N ILE A 184 1.63 -1.90 -6.23
CA ILE A 184 0.22 -1.71 -6.65
C ILE A 184 0.14 -1.55 -8.16
N ALA A 185 1.07 -0.81 -8.78
CA ALA A 185 1.19 -0.70 -10.23
C ALA A 185 1.43 -2.07 -10.89
N VAL A 186 2.33 -2.89 -10.31
CA VAL A 186 2.57 -4.26 -10.78
C VAL A 186 1.32 -5.14 -10.64
N ALA A 187 0.55 -5.00 -9.57
CA ALA A 187 -0.69 -5.75 -9.41
C ALA A 187 -1.66 -5.52 -10.58
N CYS A 188 -1.90 -4.24 -10.92
CA CYS A 188 -2.72 -3.87 -12.07
C CYS A 188 -2.10 -4.33 -13.39
N ARG A 189 -0.78 -4.13 -13.58
CA ARG A 189 -0.06 -4.52 -14.79
C ARG A 189 -0.15 -6.01 -15.06
N PHE A 190 0.13 -6.84 -14.05
CA PHE A 190 0.10 -8.29 -14.16
C PHE A 190 -1.30 -8.82 -14.44
N GLY A 191 -2.32 -8.31 -13.76
CA GLY A 191 -3.70 -8.70 -14.03
C GLY A 191 -4.09 -8.50 -15.49
N ALA A 192 -3.85 -7.31 -16.03
CA ALA A 192 -4.15 -6.97 -17.41
C ALA A 192 -3.29 -7.75 -18.42
N MET A 193 -1.97 -7.80 -18.18
CA MET A 193 -1.01 -8.45 -19.07
C MET A 193 -1.26 -9.97 -19.18
N MET A 194 -1.51 -10.64 -18.05
CA MET A 194 -1.76 -12.09 -18.04
C MET A 194 -3.12 -12.46 -18.63
N ALA A 195 -4.08 -11.54 -18.59
CA ALA A 195 -5.36 -11.67 -19.27
C ALA A 195 -5.25 -11.43 -20.78
N GLY A 196 -4.10 -11.02 -21.31
CA GLY A 196 -3.94 -10.69 -22.72
C GLY A 196 -4.68 -9.42 -23.14
N ALA A 197 -4.88 -8.47 -22.21
CA ALA A 197 -5.34 -7.13 -22.55
C ALA A 197 -4.34 -6.45 -23.51
N ASP A 198 -4.82 -5.49 -24.30
CA ASP A 198 -3.94 -4.73 -25.19
C ASP A 198 -2.93 -3.87 -24.40
N GLU A 199 -1.78 -3.56 -25.02
CA GLU A 199 -0.68 -2.82 -24.40
C GLU A 199 -1.12 -1.46 -23.85
N SER A 200 -2.08 -0.79 -24.50
CA SER A 200 -2.60 0.50 -24.05
C SER A 200 -3.39 0.37 -22.74
N ALA A 201 -4.21 -0.69 -22.62
CA ALA A 201 -4.92 -0.99 -21.39
C ALA A 201 -3.96 -1.36 -20.25
N VAL A 202 -2.94 -2.16 -20.53
CA VAL A 202 -1.88 -2.53 -19.57
C VAL A 202 -1.17 -1.27 -19.05
N ASP A 203 -0.77 -0.35 -19.91
CA ASP A 203 -0.09 0.89 -19.54
C ASP A 203 -0.99 1.81 -18.72
N ILE A 204 -2.27 1.95 -19.10
CA ILE A 204 -3.25 2.75 -18.37
C ILE A 204 -3.45 2.18 -16.96
N LEU A 205 -3.64 0.87 -16.84
CA LEU A 205 -3.88 0.21 -15.55
C LEU A 205 -2.64 0.25 -14.64
N THR A 206 -1.45 0.17 -15.22
CA THR A 206 -0.18 0.37 -14.50
C THR A 206 -0.10 1.78 -13.91
N GLN A 207 -0.38 2.79 -14.74
CA GLN A 207 -0.38 4.21 -14.35
C GLN A 207 -1.44 4.56 -13.32
N TYR A 208 -2.63 3.95 -13.45
CA TYR A 208 -3.71 4.02 -12.48
C TYR A 208 -3.26 3.45 -11.13
N GLY A 209 -2.72 2.22 -11.14
CA GLY A 209 -2.29 1.52 -9.92
C GLY A 209 -1.24 2.30 -9.14
N GLU A 210 -0.24 2.88 -9.81
CA GLU A 210 0.78 3.68 -9.14
C GLU A 210 0.17 4.91 -8.44
N ARG A 211 -0.69 5.66 -9.14
CA ARG A 211 -1.32 6.88 -8.59
C ARG A 211 -2.29 6.56 -7.46
N LEU A 212 -3.10 5.52 -7.62
CA LEU A 212 -3.99 5.04 -6.58
C LEU A 212 -3.19 4.63 -5.34
N GLY A 213 -2.06 3.95 -5.53
CA GLY A 213 -1.19 3.53 -4.43
C GLY A 213 -0.60 4.70 -3.64
N VAL A 214 -0.18 5.77 -4.34
CA VAL A 214 0.24 7.02 -3.69
C VAL A 214 -0.95 7.62 -2.94
N ALA A 215 -2.09 7.83 -3.60
CA ALA A 215 -3.28 8.44 -3.00
C ALA A 215 -3.76 7.69 -1.75
N PHE A 216 -3.72 6.36 -1.77
CA PHE A 216 -4.10 5.52 -0.64
C PHE A 216 -3.18 5.75 0.57
N GLN A 217 -1.88 5.85 0.35
CA GLN A 217 -0.93 6.13 1.44
C GLN A 217 -1.12 7.56 1.99
N LEU A 218 -1.34 8.55 1.12
CA LEU A 218 -1.64 9.91 1.57
C LEU A 218 -2.91 9.96 2.44
N ALA A 219 -3.94 9.19 2.06
CA ALA A 219 -5.18 9.10 2.84
C ALA A 219 -4.96 8.42 4.20
N ASP A 220 -4.14 7.37 4.26
CA ASP A 220 -3.79 6.71 5.52
C ASP A 220 -3.01 7.66 6.45
N ASP A 221 -2.05 8.43 5.93
CA ASP A 221 -1.28 9.43 6.70
C ASP A 221 -2.17 10.59 7.20
N VAL A 222 -3.11 11.06 6.38
CA VAL A 222 -4.12 12.05 6.78
C VAL A 222 -5.00 11.50 7.90
N LEU A 223 -5.44 10.23 7.78
CA LEU A 223 -6.27 9.57 8.80
C LEU A 223 -5.54 9.35 10.12
N ASP A 224 -4.25 9.04 10.08
CA ASP A 224 -3.42 8.87 11.28
C ASP A 224 -3.45 10.14 12.16
N ILE A 225 -3.51 11.32 11.53
CA ILE A 225 -3.61 12.59 12.23
C ILE A 225 -5.07 12.96 12.52
N ALA A 226 -5.97 12.80 11.55
CA ALA A 226 -7.34 13.31 11.62
C ALA A 226 -8.30 12.50 12.50
N SER A 227 -8.08 11.18 12.64
CA SER A 227 -9.04 10.30 13.32
C SER A 227 -9.03 10.47 14.84
N ASP A 228 -10.20 10.51 15.44
CA ASP A 228 -10.31 10.31 16.89
C ASP A 228 -10.09 8.83 17.22
N THR A 229 -9.61 8.55 18.44
CA THR A 229 -9.08 7.25 18.95
C THR A 229 -9.99 6.02 18.77
N HIS A 230 -11.16 6.14 18.15
CA HIS A 230 -12.17 5.11 18.02
C HIS A 230 -12.55 4.68 16.59
N GLU A 231 -12.20 5.41 15.52
CA GLU A 231 -12.70 5.07 14.16
C GLU A 231 -11.76 4.18 13.32
N SER A 232 -10.45 4.24 13.53
CA SER A 232 -9.44 3.59 12.66
C SER A 232 -9.01 2.19 13.11
N GLY A 233 -9.29 1.81 14.37
CA GLY A 233 -8.76 0.57 14.98
C GLY A 233 -7.24 0.58 15.22
N LYS A 234 -6.57 1.72 14.95
CA LYS A 234 -5.18 2.03 15.29
C LYS A 234 -5.13 3.24 16.22
N THR A 235 -4.06 3.36 17.00
CA THR A 235 -3.75 4.57 17.78
C THR A 235 -3.37 5.71 16.83
N PRO A 236 -4.08 6.86 16.84
CA PRO A 236 -3.72 8.02 16.03
C PRO A 236 -2.32 8.55 16.38
N GLY A 237 -1.63 9.13 15.39
CA GLY A 237 -0.32 9.77 15.56
C GLY A 237 0.85 8.80 15.69
N THR A 238 0.74 7.59 15.12
CA THR A 238 1.84 6.62 15.16
C THR A 238 3.04 7.14 14.37
N ASP A 239 2.81 7.72 13.19
CA ASP A 239 3.88 8.25 12.34
C ASP A 239 4.60 9.44 13.02
N LEU A 240 3.84 10.26 13.75
CA LEU A 240 4.40 11.36 14.54
C LEU A 240 5.32 10.84 15.64
N ARG A 241 4.91 9.78 16.34
CA ARG A 241 5.70 9.17 17.41
C ARG A 241 6.98 8.52 16.87
N GLU A 242 6.93 7.98 15.66
CA GLU A 242 8.10 7.42 14.96
C GLU A 242 8.98 8.49 14.30
N GLY A 243 8.56 9.76 14.34
CA GLY A 243 9.31 10.88 13.77
C GLY A 243 9.29 10.92 12.24
N ILE A 244 8.31 10.26 11.60
CA ILE A 244 8.16 10.20 10.16
C ILE A 244 7.40 11.46 9.70
N PRO A 245 8.02 12.37 8.92
CA PRO A 245 7.38 13.61 8.51
C PRO A 245 6.46 13.37 7.30
N THR A 246 5.18 13.13 7.55
CA THR A 246 4.14 12.97 6.52
C THR A 246 3.65 14.33 5.99
N LEU A 247 2.80 14.34 4.94
CA LEU A 247 2.39 15.59 4.26
C LEU A 247 1.92 16.72 5.19
N PRO A 248 1.07 16.50 6.22
CA PRO A 248 0.67 17.59 7.11
C PRO A 248 1.85 18.26 7.82
N VAL A 249 2.85 17.48 8.25
CA VAL A 249 4.06 18.00 8.90
C VAL A 249 4.95 18.71 7.89
N LEU A 250 5.11 18.15 6.68
CA LEU A 250 5.90 18.78 5.61
C LEU A 250 5.31 20.11 5.17
N HIS A 251 3.98 20.19 5.03
CA HIS A 251 3.28 21.44 4.72
C HIS A 251 3.41 22.47 5.83
N LEU A 252 3.33 22.06 7.10
CA LEU A 252 3.60 22.94 8.24
C LEU A 252 5.04 23.48 8.19
N ARG A 253 6.04 22.61 7.96
CA ARG A 253 7.45 23.04 7.83
C ARG A 253 7.64 24.06 6.71
N ALA A 254 7.03 23.83 5.55
CA ALA A 254 7.09 24.77 4.43
C ALA A 254 6.45 26.13 4.77
N GLN A 255 5.29 26.13 5.45
CA GLN A 255 4.61 27.36 5.87
C GLN A 255 5.40 28.12 6.93
N ALA A 256 5.94 27.43 7.94
CA ALA A 256 6.78 28.05 8.97
C ALA A 256 8.04 28.67 8.38
N ALA A 257 8.68 28.01 7.42
CA ALA A 257 9.86 28.52 6.73
C ALA A 257 9.56 29.77 5.87
N ALA A 258 8.35 29.87 5.32
CA ALA A 258 7.92 31.00 4.49
C ALA A 258 7.43 32.20 5.33
N ASP A 259 6.59 31.95 6.33
CA ASP A 259 5.85 32.98 7.07
C ASP A 259 6.48 33.32 8.44
N GLY A 260 7.22 32.39 9.06
CA GLY A 260 7.86 32.58 10.36
C GLY A 260 6.90 32.83 11.53
N LYS A 261 5.67 32.30 11.47
CA LYS A 261 4.68 32.51 12.54
C LYS A 261 5.13 31.82 13.83
N PRO A 262 5.10 32.53 14.98
CA PRO A 262 5.50 31.93 16.27
C PRO A 262 4.77 30.63 16.59
N ASP A 263 3.45 30.58 16.39
CA ASP A 263 2.63 29.39 16.67
C ASP A 263 3.04 28.18 15.82
N ASP A 264 3.47 28.40 14.57
CA ASP A 264 3.92 27.34 13.66
C ASP A 264 5.31 26.83 14.09
N LEU A 265 6.20 27.73 14.50
CA LEU A 265 7.53 27.39 15.02
C LEU A 265 7.44 26.61 16.33
N GLU A 266 6.58 27.02 17.25
CA GLU A 266 6.34 26.29 18.51
C GLU A 266 5.73 24.91 18.26
N LEU A 267 4.86 24.76 17.26
CA LEU A 267 4.30 23.46 16.88
C LEU A 267 5.39 22.56 16.28
N LEU A 268 6.29 23.10 15.47
CA LEU A 268 7.43 22.35 14.95
C LEU A 268 8.39 21.92 16.06
N GLU A 269 8.70 22.79 17.02
CA GLU A 269 9.52 22.42 18.19
C GLU A 269 8.88 21.28 19.00
N LEU A 270 7.55 21.26 19.11
CA LEU A 270 6.82 20.15 19.73
C LEU A 270 6.94 18.86 18.91
N LEU A 271 6.74 18.93 17.60
CA LEU A 271 6.79 17.78 16.68
C LEU A 271 8.20 17.19 16.49
N ASP A 272 9.23 18.03 16.53
CA ASP A 272 10.64 17.61 16.43
C ASP A 272 11.19 17.11 17.79
N GLY A 273 10.41 17.24 18.86
CA GLY A 273 10.72 16.72 20.19
C GLY A 273 10.28 15.27 20.42
N ASP A 274 10.50 14.77 21.63
CA ASP A 274 10.05 13.43 22.03
C ASP A 274 8.53 13.37 22.24
N LEU A 275 7.84 12.60 21.37
CA LEU A 275 6.40 12.31 21.40
C LEU A 275 6.08 10.90 21.97
N GLY A 276 7.00 10.31 22.73
CA GLY A 276 6.77 9.07 23.47
C GLY A 276 5.76 9.22 24.62
N ASP A 277 5.55 10.44 25.10
CA ASP A 277 4.54 10.79 26.10
C ASP A 277 3.16 11.01 25.45
N ASP A 278 2.12 10.37 25.99
CA ASP A 278 0.76 10.41 25.42
C ASP A 278 0.15 11.82 25.49
N ASP A 279 0.44 12.61 26.53
CA ASP A 279 -0.09 13.97 26.66
C ASP A 279 0.55 14.90 25.62
N ARG A 280 1.86 14.80 25.40
CA ARG A 280 2.56 15.55 24.33
C ARG A 280 2.08 15.17 22.93
N LEU A 281 1.88 13.87 22.66
CA LEU A 281 1.33 13.42 21.39
C LEU A 281 -0.09 13.98 21.18
N ALA A 282 -0.93 13.94 22.23
CA ALA A 282 -2.28 14.49 22.17
C ALA A 282 -2.29 16.01 21.89
N GLU A 283 -1.37 16.76 22.50
CA GLU A 283 -1.18 18.19 22.21
C GLU A 283 -0.77 18.42 20.75
N ALA A 284 0.22 17.69 20.26
CA ALA A 284 0.71 17.79 18.88
C ALA A 284 -0.41 17.50 17.87
N LEU A 285 -1.16 16.41 18.08
CA LEU A 285 -2.32 16.05 17.27
C LEU A 285 -3.40 17.13 17.31
N CYS A 286 -3.74 17.64 18.50
CA CYS A 286 -4.75 18.69 18.63
C CYS A 286 -4.38 19.95 17.84
N ARG A 287 -3.12 20.40 17.95
CA ARG A 287 -2.62 21.57 17.23
C ARG A 287 -2.55 21.33 15.73
N LEU A 288 -2.04 20.18 15.30
CA LEU A 288 -1.91 19.83 13.88
C LEU A 288 -3.28 19.67 13.19
N ARG A 289 -4.28 19.12 13.89
CA ARG A 289 -5.68 19.03 13.40
C ARG A 289 -6.33 20.39 13.18
N ALA A 290 -5.99 21.38 14.00
CA ALA A 290 -6.48 22.74 13.84
C ALA A 290 -5.69 23.55 12.78
N HIS A 291 -4.54 23.04 12.34
CA HIS A 291 -3.63 23.76 11.46
C HIS A 291 -4.03 23.61 9.97
N PRO A 292 -3.93 24.67 9.13
CA PRO A 292 -4.27 24.61 7.70
C PRO A 292 -3.49 23.58 6.87
N ALA A 293 -2.34 23.12 7.38
CA ALA A 293 -1.52 22.10 6.72
C ALA A 293 -2.24 20.75 6.57
N LEU A 294 -3.11 20.38 7.51
CA LEU A 294 -3.92 19.15 7.38
C LEU A 294 -4.86 19.25 6.18
N GLU A 295 -5.59 20.37 6.06
CA GLU A 295 -6.49 20.60 4.93
C GLU A 295 -5.75 20.66 3.59
N GLN A 296 -4.51 21.17 3.57
CA GLN A 296 -3.68 21.11 2.37
C GLN A 296 -3.32 19.67 1.99
N ALA A 297 -2.96 18.82 2.97
CA ALA A 297 -2.70 17.39 2.73
C ALA A 297 -3.96 16.63 2.25
N ARG A 298 -5.15 16.97 2.76
CA ARG A 298 -6.42 16.43 2.23
C ARG A 298 -6.61 16.77 0.76
N ARG A 299 -6.40 18.04 0.39
CA ARG A 299 -6.53 18.49 -1.02
C ARG A 299 -5.54 17.78 -1.94
N ASP A 300 -4.29 17.59 -1.49
CA ASP A 300 -3.30 16.83 -2.25
C ASP A 300 -3.74 15.38 -2.44
N THR A 301 -4.24 14.74 -1.38
CA THR A 301 -4.78 13.37 -1.44
C THR A 301 -5.91 13.24 -2.45
N ILE A 302 -6.88 14.16 -2.42
CA ILE A 302 -8.01 14.20 -3.37
C ILE A 302 -7.50 14.40 -4.79
N ARG A 303 -6.55 15.32 -5.01
CA ARG A 303 -5.95 15.56 -6.32
C ARG A 303 -5.30 14.29 -6.87
N TYR A 304 -4.53 13.56 -6.07
CA TYR A 304 -3.91 12.30 -6.48
C TYR A 304 -4.94 11.21 -6.82
N ALA A 305 -6.03 11.11 -6.06
CA ALA A 305 -7.11 10.18 -6.34
C ALA A 305 -7.84 10.51 -7.66
N GLU A 306 -8.10 11.80 -7.92
CA GLU A 306 -8.73 12.26 -9.17
C GLU A 306 -7.78 12.13 -10.38
N GLU A 307 -6.48 12.36 -10.19
CA GLU A 307 -5.47 12.06 -11.21
C GLU A 307 -5.43 10.57 -11.55
N ALA A 308 -5.54 9.68 -10.56
CA ALA A 308 -5.67 8.24 -10.78
C ALA A 308 -6.96 7.92 -11.56
N ARG A 309 -8.11 8.47 -11.16
CA ARG A 309 -9.38 8.27 -11.86
C ARG A 309 -9.30 8.71 -13.32
N ALA A 310 -8.69 9.87 -13.57
CA ALA A 310 -8.55 10.42 -14.91
C ALA A 310 -7.75 9.51 -15.85
N THR A 311 -6.79 8.73 -15.35
CA THR A 311 -6.04 7.80 -16.22
C THR A 311 -6.93 6.71 -16.80
N LEU A 312 -8.02 6.33 -16.13
CA LEU A 312 -8.95 5.28 -16.60
C LEU A 312 -9.83 5.74 -17.77
N ALA A 313 -9.89 7.05 -18.08
CA ALA A 313 -10.78 7.61 -19.09
C ALA A 313 -10.76 6.86 -20.45
N PRO A 314 -9.59 6.48 -21.02
CA PRO A 314 -9.53 5.81 -22.32
C PRO A 314 -9.95 4.34 -22.31
N LEU A 315 -10.05 3.69 -21.14
CA LEU A 315 -10.46 2.29 -21.04
C LEU A 315 -11.93 2.11 -21.45
N PRO A 316 -12.31 0.94 -22.02
CA PRO A 316 -13.69 0.64 -22.35
C PRO A 316 -14.59 0.71 -21.10
N ALA A 317 -15.83 1.15 -21.30
CA ALA A 317 -16.82 1.18 -20.24
C ALA A 317 -17.23 -0.25 -19.87
N CYS A 318 -16.85 -0.69 -18.67
CA CYS A 318 -17.26 -1.96 -18.07
C CYS A 318 -17.40 -1.80 -16.55
N TYR A 319 -17.95 -2.81 -15.89
CA TYR A 319 -18.11 -2.79 -14.44
C TYR A 319 -16.77 -2.76 -13.70
N ALA A 320 -15.71 -3.37 -14.27
CA ALA A 320 -14.38 -3.32 -13.67
C ALA A 320 -13.81 -1.90 -13.66
N LYS A 321 -13.96 -1.15 -14.76
CA LYS A 321 -13.63 0.29 -14.81
C LYS A 321 -14.38 1.07 -13.73
N SER A 322 -15.69 0.83 -13.59
CA SER A 322 -16.51 1.51 -12.58
C SER A 322 -16.04 1.17 -11.15
N ALA A 323 -15.66 -0.08 -10.89
CA ALA A 323 -15.12 -0.50 -9.59
C ALA A 323 -13.76 0.14 -9.29
N LEU A 324 -12.90 0.31 -10.30
CA LEU A 324 -11.63 1.03 -10.16
C LEU A 324 -11.88 2.52 -9.88
N GLU A 325 -12.85 3.16 -10.56
CA GLU A 325 -13.25 4.54 -10.25
C GLU A 325 -13.79 4.67 -8.82
N GLU A 326 -14.61 3.72 -8.35
CA GLU A 326 -15.12 3.70 -6.97
C GLU A 326 -14.01 3.51 -5.91
N LEU A 327 -12.89 2.88 -6.25
CA LEU A 327 -11.72 2.84 -5.37
C LEU A 327 -11.11 4.21 -5.14
N CYS A 328 -11.14 5.11 -6.13
CA CYS A 328 -10.73 6.51 -5.96
C CYS A 328 -11.67 7.24 -5.00
N ASP A 329 -12.98 7.01 -5.09
CA ASP A 329 -13.97 7.58 -4.17
C ASP A 329 -13.73 7.13 -2.73
N LEU A 330 -13.37 5.86 -2.52
CA LEU A 330 -13.04 5.34 -1.20
C LEU A 330 -11.79 5.99 -0.60
N VAL A 331 -10.78 6.28 -1.42
CA VAL A 331 -9.58 7.03 -0.99
C VAL A 331 -9.95 8.46 -0.61
N VAL A 332 -10.78 9.14 -1.41
CA VAL A 332 -11.27 10.49 -1.12
C VAL A 332 -12.07 10.53 0.18
N HIS A 333 -13.01 9.60 0.38
CA HIS A 333 -13.80 9.53 1.62
C HIS A 333 -12.91 9.27 2.84
N ARG A 334 -11.86 8.46 2.71
CA ARG A 334 -10.88 8.26 3.79
C ARG A 334 -10.10 9.53 4.11
N ALA A 335 -9.78 10.32 3.10
CA ALA A 335 -9.06 11.57 3.28
C ALA A 335 -9.88 12.66 4.00
N GLY A 336 -11.16 12.43 4.34
CA GLY A 336 -12.05 13.34 5.07
C GLY A 336 -12.83 14.28 4.16
#